data_AF-A0A6S7GX91-F1
#
_entry.id   AF-A0A6S7GX91-F1
#
_cell.length_a   1.000
_cell.length_b   1.000
_cell.length_c   1.000
_cell.angle_alpha   90.00
_cell.angle_beta   90.00
_cell.angle_gamma   90.00
#
_symmetry.space_group_name_H-M   'P 1'
#
loop_
_entity.id
_entity.type
_entity.pdbx_description
1 polymer ?
#
loop_
_entity_poly.entity_id
_entity_poly.type
_entity_poly.pdbx_seq_one_letter_code
_entity_poly.pdbx_strand_id
1 'polypeptide(L)'
;MAEISGCGKGGWTLVMKVDGKEDTFKSDSLYWSNKIAYEVENGFEGLTDNQTKLASYWYTPFQKICLGMKVNGGTETDTKWIAINHQASSLFDVIAGDKFTATNIAKSKWKSLIDGLSLQEYCNKQGFNILGGQSNRKMYVRIGLVANE
;
A
#
# COMPACT_ATOMS: atom_id res chain seq x y z
N MET A 1 -21.83 7.61 -5.36
CA MET A 1 -20.61 6.90 -4.88
C MET A 1 -19.40 7.67 -5.38
N ALA A 2 -18.39 7.86 -4.54
CA ALA A 2 -17.19 8.60 -4.91
C ALA A 2 -16.40 7.83 -5.99
N GLU A 3 -15.91 8.55 -6.98
CA GLU A 3 -14.97 8.04 -7.97
C GLU A 3 -13.56 8.44 -7.54
N ILE A 4 -12.66 7.47 -7.42
CA ILE A 4 -11.23 7.73 -7.22
C ILE A 4 -10.56 7.56 -8.57
N SER A 5 -10.03 8.66 -9.13
CA SER A 5 -9.30 8.62 -10.40
C SER A 5 -8.16 7.59 -10.32
N GLY A 6 -8.06 6.68 -11.28
CA GLY A 6 -7.10 5.56 -11.27
C GLY A 6 -7.59 4.26 -10.63
N CYS A 7 -8.62 4.32 -9.78
CA CYS A 7 -9.26 3.15 -9.18
C CYS A 7 -10.67 2.87 -9.72
N GLY A 8 -11.37 3.92 -10.15
CA GLY A 8 -12.72 3.87 -10.69
C GLY A 8 -13.81 4.06 -9.63
N LYS A 9 -15.05 3.84 -10.05
CA LYS A 9 -16.25 3.98 -9.22
C LYS A 9 -16.43 2.75 -8.30
N GLY A 10 -16.88 2.99 -7.08
CA GLY A 10 -17.23 1.92 -6.14
C GLY A 10 -17.39 2.42 -4.70
N GLY A 11 -17.82 1.51 -3.81
CA GLY A 11 -17.73 1.72 -2.37
C GLY A 11 -16.31 1.42 -1.91
N TRP A 12 -15.46 2.43 -1.84
CA TRP A 12 -14.10 2.30 -1.31
C TRP A 12 -14.12 2.43 0.22
N THR A 13 -13.47 1.49 0.90
CA THR A 13 -13.34 1.49 2.36
C THR A 13 -11.88 1.74 2.72
N LEU A 14 -11.62 2.81 3.47
CA LEU A 14 -10.29 3.07 4.01
C LEU A 14 -9.91 1.98 5.02
N VAL A 15 -8.68 1.47 4.91
CA VAL A 15 -8.15 0.44 5.83
C VAL A 15 -6.96 0.94 6.66
N MET A 16 -6.14 1.81 6.08
CA MET A 16 -4.91 2.30 6.68
C MET A 16 -4.44 3.57 5.96
N LYS A 17 -3.80 4.49 6.70
CA LYS A 17 -2.98 5.60 6.17
C LYS A 17 -1.61 5.55 6.83
N VAL A 18 -0.56 5.70 6.02
CA VAL A 18 0.84 5.71 6.46
C VAL A 18 1.49 6.99 5.95
N ASP A 19 2.11 7.76 6.83
CA ASP A 19 2.70 9.07 6.49
C ASP A 19 4.18 8.99 6.06
N GLY A 20 4.86 7.88 6.37
CA GLY A 20 6.28 7.67 6.13
C GLY A 20 7.23 8.50 7.00
N LYS A 21 6.72 9.30 7.95
CA LYS A 21 7.49 10.11 8.90
C LYS A 21 7.73 9.36 10.21
N GLU A 22 6.72 8.64 10.68
CA GLU A 22 6.77 7.89 11.94
C GLU A 22 7.13 6.42 11.73
N ASP A 23 7.74 5.84 12.75
CA ASP A 23 8.21 4.45 12.74
C ASP A 23 7.08 3.40 12.91
N THR A 24 5.86 3.85 13.21
CA THR A 24 4.69 3.03 13.54
C THR A 24 4.42 1.92 12.52
N PHE A 25 4.52 2.22 11.24
CA PHE A 25 4.22 1.28 10.14
C PHE A 25 5.46 0.91 9.31
N LYS A 26 6.65 0.94 9.92
CA LYS A 26 7.85 0.32 9.33
C LYS A 26 7.56 -1.11 8.88
N SER A 27 8.33 -1.59 7.90
CA SER A 27 8.06 -2.87 7.23
C SER A 27 7.98 -4.08 8.19
N ASP A 28 8.69 -4.05 9.31
CA ASP A 28 8.76 -5.06 10.35
C ASP A 28 7.79 -4.83 11.53
N SER A 29 6.99 -3.76 11.47
CA SER A 29 6.03 -3.44 12.53
C SER A 29 5.00 -4.55 12.75
N LEU A 30 4.73 -4.85 14.01
CA LEU A 30 3.68 -5.80 14.41
C LEU A 30 2.27 -5.33 14.01
N TYR A 31 2.09 -4.05 13.69
CA TYR A 31 0.81 -3.56 13.18
C TYR A 31 0.43 -4.17 11.83
N TRP A 32 1.37 -4.73 11.05
CA TRP A 32 1.04 -5.46 9.82
C TRP A 32 0.43 -6.84 10.08
N SER A 33 0.69 -7.44 11.24
CA SER A 33 0.31 -8.82 11.57
C SER A 33 -0.59 -8.95 12.80
N ASN A 34 -1.00 -7.85 13.42
CA ASN A 34 -1.96 -7.83 14.52
C ASN A 34 -3.34 -7.31 14.08
N LYS A 35 -4.37 -7.55 14.92
CA LYS A 35 -5.73 -7.03 14.75
C LYS A 35 -6.02 -5.89 15.74
N ILE A 36 -5.02 -5.01 15.93
CA ILE A 36 -5.11 -3.84 16.79
C ILE A 36 -5.28 -2.60 15.89
N ALA A 37 -6.26 -1.77 16.23
CA ALA A 37 -6.49 -0.49 15.56
C ALA A 37 -5.48 0.54 16.06
N TYR A 38 -5.18 1.54 15.23
CA TYR A 38 -4.27 2.63 15.57
C TYR A 38 -4.90 3.94 15.13
N GLU A 39 -4.97 4.91 16.04
CA GLU A 39 -5.45 6.27 15.76
C GLU A 39 -6.73 6.29 14.90
N VAL A 40 -7.81 5.72 15.45
CA VAL A 40 -9.07 5.51 14.71
C VAL A 40 -9.69 6.84 14.29
N GLU A 41 -9.60 7.87 15.15
CA GLU A 41 -10.15 9.19 14.88
C GLU A 41 -9.57 9.82 13.60
N ASN A 42 -8.26 9.63 13.37
CA ASN A 42 -7.57 10.10 12.16
C ASN A 42 -8.13 9.48 10.87
N GLY A 43 -8.84 8.35 10.95
CA GLY A 43 -9.51 7.71 9.80
C GLY A 43 -10.75 8.47 9.32
N PHE A 44 -11.32 9.35 10.15
CA PHE A 44 -12.50 10.15 9.79
C PHE A 44 -12.14 11.52 9.20
N GLU A 45 -10.88 11.93 9.30
CA GLU A 45 -10.41 13.25 8.84
C GLU A 45 -10.13 13.33 7.33
N GLY A 46 -10.43 12.28 6.56
CA GLY A 46 -10.08 12.21 5.13
C GLY A 46 -8.63 11.75 4.90
N LEU A 47 -8.00 12.21 3.82
CA LEU A 47 -6.65 11.78 3.39
C LEU A 47 -5.56 12.72 3.89
N THR A 48 -5.68 13.13 5.16
CA THR A 48 -4.65 13.85 5.90
C THR A 48 -3.40 13.01 6.10
N ASP A 49 -2.29 13.68 6.44
CA ASP A 49 -1.01 13.04 6.77
C ASP A 49 -1.02 12.33 8.13
N ASN A 50 -2.17 12.31 8.84
CA ASN A 50 -2.29 11.61 10.09
C ASN A 50 -2.46 10.09 9.86
N GLN A 51 -1.56 9.31 10.45
CA GLN A 51 -1.56 7.86 10.39
C GLN A 51 -2.82 7.25 11.00
N THR A 52 -3.30 6.13 10.43
CA THR A 52 -4.40 5.35 11.00
C THR A 52 -4.32 3.90 10.54
N LYS A 53 -4.85 2.99 11.37
CA LYS A 53 -5.17 1.62 10.99
C LYS A 53 -6.55 1.28 11.55
N LEU A 54 -7.47 0.96 10.66
CA LEU A 54 -8.88 0.73 10.98
C LEU A 54 -9.21 -0.76 11.02
N ALA A 55 -10.31 -1.11 11.68
CA ALA A 55 -10.77 -2.50 11.77
C ALA A 55 -11.13 -3.12 10.41
N SER A 56 -11.44 -2.28 9.43
CA SER A 56 -11.60 -2.67 8.02
C SER A 56 -10.35 -3.35 7.44
N TYR A 57 -9.16 -3.10 7.99
CA TYR A 57 -7.93 -3.80 7.60
C TYR A 57 -8.03 -5.33 7.72
N TRP A 58 -8.75 -5.83 8.73
CA TRP A 58 -8.90 -7.28 8.99
C TRP A 58 -10.34 -7.81 8.89
N TYR A 59 -11.33 -6.95 8.64
CA TYR A 59 -12.74 -7.35 8.52
C TYR A 59 -13.38 -7.10 7.15
N THR A 60 -12.66 -6.50 6.20
CA THR A 60 -13.25 -6.12 4.91
C THR A 60 -12.76 -7.01 3.76
N PRO A 61 -13.59 -7.96 3.29
CA PRO A 61 -13.33 -8.66 2.04
C PRO A 61 -13.30 -7.70 0.85
N PHE A 62 -12.43 -7.97 -0.11
CA PHE A 62 -12.29 -7.14 -1.30
C PHE A 62 -11.92 -7.95 -2.54
N GLN A 63 -12.16 -7.35 -3.71
CA GLN A 63 -11.72 -7.85 -5.03
C GLN A 63 -10.68 -6.93 -5.67
N LYS A 64 -10.54 -5.70 -5.15
CA LYS A 64 -9.59 -4.70 -5.63
C LYS A 64 -9.08 -3.88 -4.45
N ILE A 65 -7.82 -3.47 -4.53
CA ILE A 65 -7.20 -2.49 -3.64
C ILE A 65 -7.04 -1.20 -4.43
N CYS A 66 -7.43 -0.08 -3.84
CA CYS A 66 -7.06 1.25 -4.33
C CYS A 66 -5.90 1.75 -3.49
N LEU A 67 -4.71 1.81 -4.10
CA LEU A 67 -3.48 2.26 -3.44
C LEU A 67 -3.17 3.69 -3.88
N GLY A 68 -3.09 4.60 -2.92
CA GLY A 68 -2.70 5.99 -3.14
C GLY A 68 -1.32 6.27 -2.59
N MET A 69 -0.52 7.05 -3.31
CA MET A 69 0.75 7.59 -2.81
C MET A 69 0.82 9.09 -3.06
N LYS A 70 1.37 9.80 -2.08
CA LYS A 70 1.61 11.23 -2.12
C LYS A 70 3.09 11.46 -1.84
N VAL A 71 3.76 12.20 -2.72
CA VAL A 71 5.20 12.45 -2.65
C VAL A 71 5.44 13.94 -2.43
N ASN A 72 6.50 14.30 -1.69
CA ASN A 72 6.94 15.68 -1.44
C ASN A 72 5.92 16.60 -0.72
N GLY A 73 5.07 16.06 0.16
CA GLY A 73 4.14 16.90 0.94
C GLY A 73 3.09 17.61 0.10
N GLY A 74 2.78 17.07 -1.09
CA GLY A 74 1.71 17.58 -1.95
C GLY A 74 0.35 17.66 -1.25
N THR A 75 -0.58 18.33 -1.91
CA THR A 75 -1.99 18.42 -1.51
C THR A 75 -2.70 17.07 -1.72
N GLU A 76 -3.91 16.89 -1.18
CA GLU A 76 -4.69 15.67 -1.42
C GLU A 76 -4.91 15.39 -2.91
N THR A 77 -5.04 16.44 -3.73
CA THR A 77 -5.17 16.35 -5.19
C THR A 77 -3.91 15.86 -5.91
N ASP A 78 -2.77 15.86 -5.23
CA ASP A 78 -1.50 15.35 -5.76
C ASP A 78 -1.33 13.84 -5.51
N THR A 79 -2.26 13.21 -4.78
CA THR A 79 -2.24 11.77 -4.54
C THR A 79 -2.46 11.02 -5.87
N LYS A 80 -1.48 10.20 -6.25
CA LYS A 80 -1.59 9.31 -7.41
C LYS A 80 -2.12 7.97 -6.94
N TRP A 81 -3.05 7.41 -7.71
CA TRP A 81 -3.75 6.19 -7.34
C TRP A 81 -3.59 5.11 -8.39
N ILE A 82 -3.56 3.86 -7.92
CA ILE A 82 -3.68 2.68 -8.77
C ILE A 82 -4.69 1.68 -8.20
N ALA A 83 -5.44 1.04 -9.07
CA ALA A 83 -6.17 -0.18 -8.74
C ALA A 83 -5.30 -1.43 -8.94
N ILE A 84 -5.28 -2.28 -7.91
CA ILE A 84 -4.69 -3.61 -7.92
C ILE A 84 -5.83 -4.62 -7.81
N ASN A 85 -6.02 -5.45 -8.83
CA ASN A 85 -7.00 -6.54 -8.77
C ASN A 85 -6.40 -7.69 -7.94
N HIS A 86 -7.01 -7.97 -6.80
CA HIS A 86 -6.62 -9.06 -5.90
C HIS A 86 -7.83 -9.38 -5.02
N GLN A 87 -8.19 -10.66 -4.90
CA GLN A 87 -9.32 -11.09 -4.09
C GLN A 87 -8.82 -11.71 -2.80
N ALA A 88 -9.29 -11.21 -1.66
CA ALA A 88 -8.97 -11.73 -0.34
C ALA A 88 -10.08 -11.41 0.67
N SER A 89 -10.06 -12.12 1.80
CA SER A 89 -11.00 -11.90 2.91
C SER A 89 -10.69 -10.63 3.71
N SER A 90 -9.45 -10.14 3.68
CA SER A 90 -9.04 -8.86 4.25
C SER A 90 -7.60 -8.51 3.83
N LEU A 91 -7.15 -7.26 4.07
CA LEU A 91 -5.76 -6.89 3.78
C LEU A 91 -4.80 -7.56 4.78
N PHE A 92 -5.26 -7.77 6.00
CA PHE A 92 -4.60 -8.61 7.01
C PHE A 92 -4.30 -10.01 6.46
N ASP A 93 -5.26 -10.69 5.83
CA ASP A 93 -5.04 -12.07 5.33
C ASP A 93 -4.00 -12.15 4.22
N VAL A 94 -3.77 -11.06 3.48
CA VAL A 94 -2.74 -10.97 2.45
C VAL A 94 -1.37 -10.69 3.05
N ILE A 95 -1.30 -9.82 4.07
CA ILE A 95 -0.03 -9.29 4.58
C ILE A 95 0.50 -10.05 5.80
N ALA A 96 -0.36 -10.41 6.76
CA ALA A 96 0.04 -10.89 8.08
C ALA A 96 0.86 -12.18 8.05
N GLY A 97 0.69 -13.00 7.01
CA GLY A 97 1.41 -14.28 6.86
C GLY A 97 2.86 -14.16 6.37
N ASP A 98 3.38 -12.94 6.13
CA ASP A 98 4.74 -12.67 5.63
C ASP A 98 5.13 -13.46 4.35
N LYS A 99 4.13 -14.00 3.65
CA LYS A 99 4.32 -14.78 2.43
C LYS A 99 4.25 -13.86 1.22
N PHE A 100 5.29 -13.92 0.38
CA PHE A 100 5.28 -13.21 -0.90
C PHE A 100 4.07 -13.63 -1.74
N THR A 101 3.31 -12.64 -2.20
CA THR A 101 2.16 -12.83 -3.08
C THR A 101 2.27 -11.83 -4.22
N ALA A 102 2.41 -12.34 -5.45
CA ALA A 102 2.57 -11.48 -6.62
C ALA A 102 1.26 -10.74 -6.95
N THR A 103 1.41 -9.51 -7.44
CA THR A 103 0.32 -8.77 -8.10
C THR A 103 0.45 -8.88 -9.62
N ASN A 104 -0.68 -8.87 -10.32
CA ASN A 104 -0.74 -8.94 -11.77
C ASN A 104 -1.10 -7.57 -12.38
N ILE A 105 -0.31 -6.54 -12.09
CA ILE A 105 -0.45 -5.22 -12.74
C ILE A 105 0.82 -4.83 -13.49
N ALA A 106 0.69 -3.94 -14.48
CA ALA A 106 1.84 -3.52 -15.26
C ALA A 106 2.83 -2.70 -14.42
N LYS A 107 4.13 -2.87 -14.67
CA LYS A 107 5.20 -2.04 -14.07
C LYS A 107 4.94 -0.54 -14.26
N SER A 108 4.38 -0.15 -15.40
CA SER A 108 4.00 1.23 -15.69
C SER A 108 2.95 1.79 -14.72
N LYS A 109 2.06 0.96 -14.17
CA LYS A 109 1.13 1.38 -13.11
C LYS A 109 1.85 1.66 -11.80
N TRP A 110 2.78 0.80 -11.38
CA TRP A 110 3.60 1.12 -10.21
C TRP A 110 4.40 2.41 -10.40
N LYS A 111 4.96 2.61 -11.59
CA LYS A 111 5.66 3.86 -11.95
C LYS A 111 4.76 5.09 -11.92
N SER A 112 3.47 4.97 -12.24
CA SER A 112 2.57 6.13 -12.25
C SER A 112 2.20 6.65 -10.85
N LEU A 113 2.63 5.98 -9.78
CA LEU A 113 2.46 6.48 -8.41
C LEU A 113 3.42 7.63 -8.09
N ILE A 114 4.54 7.76 -8.80
CA ILE A 114 5.55 8.79 -8.56
C ILE A 114 6.08 9.31 -9.90
N ASP A 115 5.87 10.60 -10.16
CA ASP A 115 6.33 11.25 -11.39
C ASP A 115 7.86 11.24 -11.47
N GLY A 116 8.41 11.01 -12.67
CA GLY A 116 9.85 11.05 -12.91
C GLY A 116 10.65 9.82 -12.46
N LEU A 117 10.00 8.73 -12.02
CA LEU A 117 10.69 7.50 -11.64
C LEU A 117 11.43 6.84 -12.82
N SER A 118 12.76 6.73 -12.70
CA SER A 118 13.58 5.79 -13.45
C SER A 118 13.82 4.55 -12.60
N LEU A 119 13.24 3.42 -12.99
CA LEU A 119 13.45 2.11 -12.38
C LEU A 119 14.21 1.25 -13.38
N GLN A 120 15.28 0.58 -12.93
CA GLN A 120 16.02 -0.34 -13.78
C GLN A 120 15.15 -1.48 -14.30
N GLU A 121 15.61 -2.12 -15.37
CA GLU A 121 14.77 -2.98 -16.20
C GLU A 121 14.44 -4.35 -15.56
N TYR A 122 15.27 -4.87 -14.66
CA TYR A 122 15.20 -6.24 -14.17
C TYR A 122 14.66 -6.37 -12.72
N CYS A 123 14.62 -7.60 -12.21
CA CYS A 123 14.03 -8.04 -10.94
C CYS A 123 12.50 -7.89 -10.84
N ASN A 124 11.92 -6.75 -11.24
CA ASN A 124 10.48 -6.45 -11.40
C ASN A 124 9.51 -7.16 -10.43
N LYS A 125 9.95 -7.42 -9.20
CA LYS A 125 9.22 -8.23 -8.24
C LYS A 125 8.18 -7.31 -7.62
N GLN A 126 6.92 -7.61 -7.84
CA GLN A 126 5.80 -6.78 -7.42
C GLN A 126 4.77 -7.56 -6.61
N GLY A 127 4.13 -6.87 -5.68
CA GLY A 127 3.04 -7.41 -4.88
C GLY A 127 3.27 -7.24 -3.39
N PHE A 128 2.88 -8.25 -2.62
CA PHE A 128 2.84 -8.21 -1.16
C PHE A 128 4.01 -8.97 -0.55
N ASN A 129 4.50 -8.51 0.60
CA ASN A 129 5.57 -9.14 1.40
C ASN A 129 6.80 -9.50 0.56
N ILE A 130 7.33 -8.52 -0.16
CA ILE A 130 8.49 -8.69 -1.02
C ILE A 130 9.76 -8.62 -0.17
N LEU A 131 10.47 -9.73 -0.11
CA LEU A 131 11.87 -9.76 0.29
C LEU A 131 12.74 -9.45 -0.94
N GLY A 132 13.57 -8.40 -0.81
CA GLY A 132 14.52 -7.93 -1.81
C GLY A 132 15.85 -7.51 -1.19
N GLY A 133 16.76 -7.01 -2.03
CA GLY A 133 18.10 -6.57 -1.62
C GLY A 133 19.15 -7.69 -1.55
N GLN A 134 20.41 -7.29 -1.34
CA GLN A 134 21.55 -8.21 -1.25
C GLN A 134 21.71 -8.76 0.19
N SER A 135 22.53 -9.79 0.35
CA SER A 135 22.74 -10.50 1.63
C SER A 135 23.04 -9.59 2.83
N ASN A 136 23.69 -8.44 2.59
CA ASN A 136 24.07 -7.43 3.57
C ASN A 136 23.10 -6.23 3.67
N ARG A 137 22.11 -6.14 2.78
CA ARG A 137 21.11 -5.05 2.70
C ARG A 137 19.74 -5.63 2.34
N LYS A 138 19.14 -6.38 3.26
CA LYS A 138 17.79 -6.91 3.06
C LYS A 138 16.79 -5.75 3.10
N MET A 139 15.96 -5.68 2.08
CA MET A 139 14.84 -4.76 2.00
C MET A 139 13.54 -5.56 2.11
N TYR A 140 12.61 -5.06 2.91
CA TYR A 140 11.29 -5.65 3.04
C TYR A 140 10.21 -4.65 2.63
N VAL A 141 9.39 -5.04 1.66
CA VAL A 141 8.33 -4.19 1.10
C VAL A 141 6.99 -4.89 1.30
N ARG A 142 6.10 -4.26 2.07
CA ARG A 142 4.78 -4.82 2.39
C ARG A 142 3.85 -4.86 1.19
N ILE A 143 3.84 -3.79 0.39
CA ILE A 143 3.10 -3.66 -0.86
C ILE A 143 3.96 -2.80 -1.79
N GLY A 144 4.32 -3.27 -2.98
CA GLY A 144 5.09 -2.43 -3.90
C GLY A 144 5.72 -3.15 -5.08
N LEU A 145 6.76 -2.53 -5.63
CA LEU A 145 7.60 -3.02 -6.72
C LEU A 145 9.07 -2.87 -6.34
N VAL A 146 9.85 -3.91 -6.58
CA VAL A 146 11.31 -3.95 -6.42
C VAL A 146 11.94 -4.22 -7.80
N ALA A 147 12.77 -3.29 -8.25
CA ALA A 147 13.63 -3.46 -9.42
C ALA A 147 15.08 -3.76 -8.97
N ASN A 148 15.96 -4.12 -9.91
CA ASN A 148 17.38 -4.25 -9.61
C ASN A 148 18.06 -2.87 -9.48
N GLU A 149 19.21 -2.86 -8.81
CA GLU A 149 20.20 -1.78 -8.87
C GLU A 149 21.19 -2.01 -10.01
#